data_AF-A0A081QQA4-F1
#
_entry.id   AF-A0A081QQA4-F1
#
_cell.length_a   1.000
_cell.length_b   1.000
_cell.length_c   1.000
_cell.angle_alpha   90.00
_cell.angle_beta   90.00
_cell.angle_gamma   90.00
#
_symmetry.space_group_name_H-M   'P 1'
#
loop_
_entity.id
_entity.type
_entity.pdbx_description
1 polymer ?
#
loop_
_entity_poly.entity_id
_entity_poly.type
_entity_poly.pdbx_seq_one_letter_code
_entity_poly.pdbx_strand_id
1 'polypeptide(L)'
;MESRDVKWDAIRQKEREILNLEEQYYLEKKKLEKKTLELEERSVRLERIMNEEADKMCLVLRKFSSPADCVREYFTDIENLRYHSNQVYRTNEIKLEEEKEKIDKEFRQRKNILDEEYQKLRRNYASTNE
;
A
#
# COMPACT_ATOMS: atom_id res chain seq x y z
N MET A 1 -47.21 -15.53 -7.34
CA MET A 1 -46.31 -15.71 -6.18
C MET A 1 -44.85 -15.61 -6.62
N GLU A 2 -44.45 -16.20 -7.76
CA GLU A 2 -43.08 -16.21 -8.30
C GLU A 2 -42.43 -14.82 -8.55
N SER A 3 -43.17 -13.80 -8.99
CA SER A 3 -42.59 -12.47 -9.29
C SER A 3 -42.06 -11.72 -8.04
N ARG A 4 -42.63 -11.98 -6.85
CA ARG A 4 -42.14 -11.37 -5.60
C ARG A 4 -40.83 -12.00 -5.14
N ASP A 5 -40.68 -13.32 -5.30
CA ASP A 5 -39.43 -14.02 -4.96
C ASP A 5 -38.29 -13.58 -5.87
N VAL A 6 -38.52 -13.45 -7.18
CA VAL A 6 -37.50 -12.98 -8.13
C VAL A 6 -36.99 -11.56 -7.82
N LYS A 7 -37.89 -10.64 -7.39
CA LYS A 7 -37.48 -9.27 -7.00
C LYS A 7 -36.71 -9.24 -5.69
N TRP A 8 -37.06 -10.11 -4.74
CA TRP A 8 -36.35 -10.24 -3.47
C TRP A 8 -34.96 -10.86 -3.68
N ASP A 9 -34.84 -11.84 -4.56
CA ASP A 9 -33.56 -12.45 -4.93
C ASP A 9 -32.60 -11.45 -5.58
N ALA A 10 -33.10 -10.55 -6.43
CA ALA A 10 -32.30 -9.47 -7.00
C ALA A 10 -31.72 -8.52 -5.94
N ILE A 11 -32.49 -8.19 -4.90
CA ILE A 11 -32.01 -7.38 -3.76
C ILE A 11 -30.91 -8.13 -3.00
N ARG A 12 -31.15 -9.41 -2.67
CA ARG A 12 -30.15 -10.23 -1.96
C ARG A 12 -28.87 -10.42 -2.76
N GLN A 13 -28.98 -10.57 -4.08
CA GLN A 13 -27.81 -10.66 -4.96
C GLN A 13 -27.00 -9.36 -4.91
N LYS A 14 -27.64 -8.19 -4.96
CA LYS A 14 -26.94 -6.91 -4.86
C LYS A 14 -26.28 -6.68 -3.50
N GLU A 15 -26.89 -7.11 -2.40
CA GLU A 15 -26.23 -7.09 -1.08
C GLU A 15 -24.93 -7.92 -1.09
N ARG A 16 -24.95 -9.11 -1.70
CA ARG A 16 -23.74 -9.94 -1.84
C ARG A 16 -22.68 -9.29 -2.72
N GLU A 17 -23.08 -8.62 -3.80
CA GLU A 17 -22.15 -7.89 -4.67
C GLU A 17 -21.45 -6.76 -3.91
N ILE A 18 -22.18 -6.00 -3.10
CA ILE A 18 -21.60 -4.94 -2.26
C ILE A 18 -20.62 -5.54 -1.24
N LEU A 19 -21.01 -6.60 -0.54
CA LEU A 19 -20.15 -7.26 0.45
C LEU A 19 -18.86 -7.81 -0.19
N ASN A 20 -18.97 -8.45 -1.36
CA ASN A 20 -17.81 -8.94 -2.09
C ASN A 20 -16.87 -7.81 -2.53
N LEU A 21 -17.43 -6.67 -2.96
CA LEU A 21 -16.63 -5.49 -3.31
C LEU A 21 -15.86 -4.96 -2.09
N GLU A 22 -16.52 -4.86 -0.93
CA GLU A 22 -15.88 -4.44 0.32
C GLU A 22 -14.78 -5.41 0.75
N GLU A 23 -15.05 -6.72 0.71
CA GLU A 23 -14.06 -7.74 1.05
C GLU A 23 -12.81 -7.64 0.14
N GLN A 24 -13.01 -7.54 -1.17
CA GLN A 24 -11.91 -7.38 -2.13
C GLN A 24 -11.10 -6.11 -1.84
N TYR A 25 -11.77 -4.98 -1.60
CA TYR A 25 -11.12 -3.73 -1.25
C TYR A 25 -10.25 -3.85 0.00
N TYR A 26 -10.76 -4.46 1.08
CA TYR A 26 -9.98 -4.63 2.32
C TYR A 26 -8.80 -5.60 2.13
N LEU A 27 -8.96 -6.64 1.32
CA LEU A 27 -7.85 -7.55 0.99
C LEU A 27 -6.75 -6.82 0.21
N GLU A 28 -7.10 -5.98 -0.76
CA GLU A 28 -6.13 -5.18 -1.52
C GLU A 28 -5.45 -4.13 -0.64
N LYS A 29 -6.22 -3.42 0.18
CA LYS A 29 -5.70 -2.45 1.14
C LYS A 29 -4.67 -3.08 2.08
N LYS A 30 -4.96 -4.25 2.64
CA LYS A 30 -4.04 -4.99 3.50
C LYS A 30 -2.75 -5.40 2.79
N LYS A 31 -2.82 -5.75 1.50
CA LYS A 31 -1.62 -6.04 0.69
C LYS A 31 -0.76 -4.79 0.53
N LEU A 32 -1.36 -3.63 0.27
CA LEU A 32 -0.62 -2.37 0.15
C LEU A 32 0.00 -1.93 1.47
N GLU A 33 -0.73 -2.06 2.59
CA GLU A 33 -0.19 -1.81 3.93
C GLU A 33 1.05 -2.67 4.22
N LYS A 34 1.00 -3.96 3.87
CA LYS A 34 2.15 -4.85 3.99
C LYS A 34 3.34 -4.39 3.14
N LYS A 35 3.09 -3.98 1.89
CA LYS A 35 4.16 -3.44 1.02
C LYS A 35 4.79 -2.18 1.61
N THR A 36 3.99 -1.28 2.17
CA THR A 36 4.50 -0.06 2.83
C THR A 36 5.43 -0.42 3.99
N LEU A 37 4.99 -1.33 4.87
CA LEU A 37 5.80 -1.77 6.00
C LEU A 37 7.09 -2.48 5.54
N GLU A 38 7.01 -3.36 4.54
CA GLU A 38 8.19 -4.01 3.97
C GLU A 38 9.19 -3.01 3.37
N LEU A 39 8.71 -1.94 2.73
CA LEU A 39 9.55 -0.87 2.16
C LEU A 39 10.27 -0.08 3.27
N GLU A 40 9.54 0.33 4.31
CA GLU A 40 10.07 1.03 5.47
C GLU A 40 11.14 0.18 6.18
N GLU A 41 10.82 -1.08 6.48
CA GLU A 41 11.77 -1.98 7.12
C GLU A 41 13.04 -2.19 6.28
N ARG A 42 12.93 -2.30 4.96
CA ARG A 42 14.10 -2.43 4.08
C ARG A 42 14.96 -1.18 4.13
N SER A 43 14.36 0.00 4.15
CA SER A 43 15.06 1.28 4.27
C SER A 43 15.83 1.35 5.58
N VAL A 44 15.16 1.07 6.71
CA VAL A 44 15.78 1.07 8.05
C VAL A 44 16.90 0.04 8.15
N ARG A 45 16.70 -1.19 7.62
CA ARG A 45 17.74 -2.23 7.63
C ARG A 45 18.98 -1.81 6.84
N LEU A 46 18.80 -1.18 5.68
CA LEU A 46 19.92 -0.74 4.86
C LEU A 46 20.68 0.40 5.54
N GLU A 47 19.98 1.38 6.11
CA GLU A 47 20.59 2.46 6.88
C GLU A 47 21.42 1.93 8.05
N ARG A 48 20.89 0.93 8.79
CA ARG A 48 21.64 0.28 9.86
C ARG A 48 22.93 -0.38 9.34
N ILE A 49 22.85 -1.15 8.25
CA ILE A 49 24.03 -1.82 7.67
C ILE A 49 25.09 -0.80 7.23
N MET A 50 24.68 0.30 6.59
CA MET A 50 25.61 1.36 6.18
C MET A 50 26.32 2.01 7.38
N ASN A 51 25.59 2.27 8.47
CA ASN A 51 26.18 2.80 9.69
C ASN A 51 27.15 1.80 10.36
N GLU A 52 26.77 0.53 10.45
CA GLU A 52 27.65 -0.52 10.99
C GLU A 52 28.95 -0.66 10.16
N GLU A 53 28.86 -0.49 8.84
CA GLU A 53 30.00 -0.60 7.93
C GLU A 53 30.93 0.62 8.06
N ALA A 54 30.36 1.83 8.12
CA ALA A 54 31.10 3.05 8.44
C ALA A 54 31.83 2.98 9.79
N ASP A 55 31.17 2.45 10.83
CA ASP A 55 31.77 2.28 12.16
C ASP A 55 32.94 1.29 12.14
N LYS A 56 32.80 0.16 11.44
CA LYS A 56 33.90 -0.80 11.28
C LYS A 56 35.11 -0.17 10.61
N MET A 57 34.91 0.64 9.56
CA MET A 57 36.03 1.32 8.90
C MET A 57 36.74 2.30 9.84
N CYS A 58 35.99 3.05 10.66
CA CYS A 58 36.58 3.92 11.68
C CYS A 58 37.45 3.14 12.68
N LEU A 59 36.98 1.97 13.12
CA LEU A 59 37.75 1.09 14.02
C LEU A 59 39.03 0.57 13.36
N VAL A 60 38.97 0.21 12.07
CA VAL A 60 40.14 -0.24 11.28
C VAL A 60 41.17 0.88 11.19
N LEU A 61 40.77 2.09 10.81
CA LEU A 61 41.67 3.25 10.74
C LEU A 61 42.40 3.48 12.07
N ARG A 62 41.65 3.45 13.18
CA ARG A 62 42.21 3.63 14.52
C ARG A 62 43.22 2.53 14.86
N LYS A 63 42.89 1.27 14.55
CA LYS A 63 43.76 0.11 14.82
C LYS A 63 45.10 0.21 14.08
N PHE A 64 45.09 0.71 12.86
CA PHE A 64 46.30 0.83 12.03
C PHE A 64 46.93 2.21 12.05
N SER A 65 46.44 3.14 12.89
CA SER A 65 46.90 4.55 12.93
C SER A 65 46.95 5.20 11.53
N SER A 66 46.01 4.81 10.66
CA SER A 66 45.98 5.27 9.27
C SER A 66 45.31 6.65 9.18
N PRO A 67 45.83 7.57 8.35
CA PRO A 67 45.18 8.85 8.09
C PRO A 67 43.76 8.67 7.54
N ALA A 68 42.85 9.57 7.91
CA ALA A 68 41.47 9.54 7.43
C ALA A 68 41.36 9.68 5.89
N ASP A 69 42.32 10.37 5.27
CA ASP A 69 42.37 10.54 3.81
C ASP A 69 42.47 9.22 3.05
N CYS A 70 43.01 8.16 3.67
CA CYS A 70 43.15 6.84 3.05
C CYS A 70 41.79 6.17 2.73
N VAL A 71 40.69 6.62 3.34
CA VAL A 71 39.35 6.01 3.18
C VAL A 71 38.30 7.04 2.75
N ARG A 72 38.73 8.20 2.27
CA ARG A 72 37.82 9.25 1.80
C ARG A 72 36.87 8.75 0.72
N GLU A 73 37.38 7.99 -0.25
CA GLU A 73 36.57 7.40 -1.33
C GLU A 73 35.54 6.42 -0.78
N TYR A 74 35.93 5.57 0.17
CA TYR A 74 35.02 4.63 0.82
C TYR A 74 33.82 5.32 1.50
N PHE A 75 34.06 6.39 2.27
CA PHE A 75 32.96 7.14 2.89
C PHE A 75 32.13 7.90 1.86
N THR A 76 32.76 8.37 0.78
CA THR A 76 32.04 9.00 -0.33
C THR A 76 31.08 8.00 -0.98
N ASP A 77 31.51 6.75 -1.16
CA ASP A 77 30.67 5.68 -1.72
C ASP A 77 29.50 5.31 -0.80
N ILE A 78 29.71 5.27 0.53
CA ILE A 78 28.62 5.06 1.51
C ILE A 78 27.58 6.18 1.42
N GLU A 79 28.01 7.45 1.34
CA GLU A 79 27.07 8.57 1.24
C GLU A 79 26.34 8.58 -0.12
N ASN A 80 27.03 8.24 -1.21
CA ASN A 80 26.40 8.06 -2.52
C ASN A 80 25.34 6.96 -2.48
N LEU A 81 25.66 5.82 -1.85
CA LEU A 81 24.71 4.71 -1.69
C LEU A 81 23.49 5.15 -0.87
N ARG A 82 23.69 5.90 0.23
CA ARG A 82 22.60 6.45 1.03
C ARG A 82 21.72 7.40 0.22
N TYR A 83 22.34 8.29 -0.55
CA TYR A 83 21.62 9.22 -1.43
C TYR A 83 20.75 8.46 -2.45
N HIS A 84 21.35 7.52 -3.20
CA HIS A 84 20.63 6.75 -4.21
C HIS A 84 19.53 5.86 -3.60
N SER A 85 19.81 5.22 -2.48
CA SER A 85 18.83 4.42 -1.74
C SER A 85 17.61 5.25 -1.34
N ASN A 86 17.83 6.46 -0.78
CA ASN A 86 16.75 7.35 -0.37
C ASN A 86 15.91 7.82 -1.58
N GLN A 87 16.53 8.11 -2.72
CA GLN A 87 15.80 8.44 -3.95
C GLN A 87 14.89 7.29 -4.40
N VAL A 88 15.40 6.05 -4.36
CA VAL A 88 14.62 4.86 -4.70
C VAL A 88 13.49 4.64 -3.69
N TYR A 89 13.76 4.81 -2.39
CA TYR A 89 12.75 4.71 -1.33
C TYR A 89 11.59 5.68 -1.58
N ARG A 90 11.89 6.98 -1.75
CA ARG A 90 10.88 8.02 -2.01
C ARG A 90 10.08 7.75 -3.28
N THR A 91 10.77 7.31 -4.34
CA THR A 91 10.10 6.96 -5.60
C THR A 91 9.10 5.82 -5.40
N ASN A 92 9.46 4.79 -4.63
CA ASN A 92 8.58 3.67 -4.35
C ASN A 92 7.44 4.04 -3.39
N GLU A 93 7.71 4.93 -2.43
CA GLU A 93 6.71 5.49 -1.52
C GLU A 93 5.62 6.25 -2.30
N ILE A 94 6.01 7.13 -3.22
CA ILE A 94 5.07 7.86 -4.10
C ILE A 94 4.23 6.88 -4.91
N LYS A 95 4.85 5.88 -5.56
CA LYS A 95 4.12 4.87 -6.34
C LYS A 95 3.12 4.08 -5.51
N LEU A 96 3.49 3.72 -4.27
CA LEU A 96 2.59 3.02 -3.36
C LEU A 96 1.41 3.91 -2.96
N GLU A 97 1.63 5.20 -2.77
CA GLU A 97 0.55 6.14 -2.45
C GLU A 97 -0.40 6.33 -3.64
N GLU A 98 0.15 6.48 -4.86
CA GLU A 98 -0.64 6.51 -6.09
C GLU A 98 -1.48 5.22 -6.27
N GLU A 99 -0.91 4.05 -5.96
CA GLU A 99 -1.63 2.77 -5.96
C GLU A 99 -2.79 2.76 -4.96
N LYS A 100 -2.57 3.25 -3.72
CA LYS A 100 -3.63 3.34 -2.69
C LYS A 100 -4.74 4.29 -3.11
N GLU A 101 -4.41 5.49 -3.56
CA GLU A 101 -5.38 6.49 -4.01
C GLU A 101 -6.24 5.95 -5.16
N LYS A 102 -5.61 5.25 -6.12
CA LYS A 102 -6.31 4.63 -7.24
C LYS A 102 -7.34 3.59 -6.75
N ILE A 103 -6.92 2.67 -5.88
CA ILE A 103 -7.83 1.63 -5.34
C ILE A 103 -8.96 2.26 -4.54
N ASP A 104 -8.67 3.25 -3.68
CA ASP A 104 -9.67 3.98 -2.91
C ASP A 104 -10.70 4.67 -3.80
N LYS A 105 -10.24 5.31 -4.89
CA LYS A 105 -11.11 6.00 -5.84
C LYS A 105 -11.99 5.00 -6.59
N GLU A 106 -11.42 3.92 -7.10
CA GLU A 106 -12.16 2.87 -7.81
C GLU A 106 -13.20 2.21 -6.91
N PHE A 107 -12.85 1.91 -5.66
CA PHE A 107 -13.77 1.37 -4.66
C PHE A 107 -14.95 2.32 -4.41
N ARG A 108 -14.68 3.60 -4.13
CA ARG A 108 -15.76 4.59 -3.88
C ARG A 108 -16.69 4.73 -5.08
N GLN A 109 -16.15 4.78 -6.29
CA GLN A 109 -16.94 4.87 -7.51
C GLN A 109 -17.86 3.66 -7.68
N ARG A 110 -17.30 2.44 -7.55
CA ARG A 110 -18.08 1.20 -7.68
C ARG A 110 -19.12 1.06 -6.57
N LYS A 111 -18.76 1.39 -5.33
CA LYS A 111 -19.66 1.34 -4.18
C LYS A 111 -20.86 2.28 -4.37
N ASN A 112 -20.61 3.52 -4.80
CA ASN A 112 -21.69 4.47 -5.07
C ASN A 112 -22.68 3.94 -6.14
N ILE A 113 -22.17 3.36 -7.22
CA ILE A 113 -23.00 2.76 -8.28
C ILE A 113 -23.86 1.62 -7.72
N LEU A 114 -23.24 0.69 -6.98
CA LEU A 114 -23.96 -0.45 -6.41
C LEU A 114 -24.98 -0.02 -5.36
N ASP A 115 -24.65 0.96 -4.52
CA ASP A 115 -25.57 1.51 -3.52
C ASP A 115 -26.78 2.18 -4.20
N GLU A 116 -26.58 2.96 -5.27
CA GLU A 116 -27.68 3.53 -6.04
C GLU A 116 -28.59 2.47 -6.67
N GLU A 117 -28.01 1.45 -7.29
CA GLU A 117 -28.76 0.33 -7.88
C GLU A 117 -29.55 -0.43 -6.82
N TYR A 118 -28.92 -0.71 -5.69
CA TYR A 118 -29.53 -1.39 -4.56
C TYR A 118 -30.71 -0.61 -3.97
N GLN A 119 -30.55 0.71 -3.77
CA GLN A 119 -31.64 1.56 -3.29
C GLN A 119 -32.79 1.64 -4.28
N LYS A 120 -32.52 1.69 -5.59
CA LYS A 120 -33.55 1.63 -6.64
C LYS A 120 -34.33 0.30 -6.56
N LEU A 121 -33.64 -0.83 -6.41
CA LEU A 121 -34.29 -2.14 -6.25
C LEU A 121 -35.17 -2.21 -5.00
N ARG A 122 -34.70 -1.70 -3.85
CA ARG A 122 -35.50 -1.66 -2.61
C ARG A 122 -36.75 -0.81 -2.75
N ARG A 123 -36.66 0.37 -3.37
CA ARG A 123 -37.82 1.23 -3.63
C ARG A 123 -38.83 0.55 -4.54
N ASN A 124 -38.36 -0.08 -5.62
CA ASN A 124 -39.22 -0.79 -6.57
C ASN A 124 -39.92 -2.00 -5.94
N TYR A 125 -39.24 -2.71 -5.04
CA TYR A 125 -39.84 -3.83 -4.30
C TYR A 125 -40.91 -3.34 -3.32
N ALA A 126 -40.66 -2.25 -2.59
CA ALA A 126 -41.64 -1.66 -1.68
C ALA A 126 -42.90 -1.20 -2.43
N SER A 127 -42.74 -0.48 -3.55
CA SER A 127 -43.86 0.03 -4.34
C SER A 127 -44.67 -1.04 -5.10
N THR A 128 -44.15 -2.27 -5.26
CA THR A 128 -44.93 -3.39 -5.83
C THR A 128 -45.51 -4.35 -4.80
N ASN A 129 -45.29 -4.06 -3.51
CA ASN A 129 -45.85 -4.81 -2.40
C ASN A 129 -46.84 -4.02 -1.53
N GLU A 130 -46.99 -2.72 -1.76
CA GLU A 130 -48.21 -1.94 -1.42
C GLU A 130 -49.39 -2.38 -2.29
#